data_AF-A0A820CZB2-F1
#
_entry.id   AF-A0A820CZB2-F1
#
_cell.length_a   1.000
_cell.length_b   1.000
_cell.length_c   1.000
_cell.angle_alpha   90.00
_cell.angle_beta   90.00
_cell.angle_gamma   90.00
#
_symmetry.space_group_name_H-M   'P 1'
#
loop_
_entity.id
_entity.type
_entity.pdbx_description
1 polymer ?
#
loop_
_entity_poly.entity_id
_entity_poly.type
_entity_poly.pdbx_seq_one_letter_code
_entity_poly.pdbx_strand_id
1 'polypeptide(L)'
;MDVKTCSAKGGKSQPGICSGPSNVQCCKLGSGKPKPVNTMLTNLADILRRAGLRVIEQPGWKTRGHGKMASVKSILIHHTAGPSKGEYPSLGVVRDGRKDLPGPLAQLGLGRSGTWYVIAAGRCYHAGKTINDSIFGNSNSIGIEAEGTGTPPDNTGHRYWPPVQ
;
A
#
# COMPACT_ATOMS: atom_id res chain seq x y z
N MET A 1 -8.00 19.61 18.70
CA MET A 1 -7.57 19.24 20.07
C MET A 1 -6.20 19.87 20.28
N ASP A 2 -5.98 20.69 21.30
CA ASP A 2 -4.66 21.31 21.51
C ASP A 2 -3.66 20.38 22.20
N VAL A 3 -2.38 20.79 22.22
CA VAL A 3 -1.26 20.00 22.79
C VAL A 3 -1.49 19.70 24.28
N LYS A 4 -1.99 20.67 25.05
CA LYS A 4 -2.23 20.52 26.49
C LYS A 4 -3.30 19.46 26.77
N THR A 5 -4.40 19.52 26.03
CA THR A 5 -5.49 18.55 26.07
C THR A 5 -4.99 17.16 25.65
N CYS A 6 -4.07 17.09 24.68
CA CYS A 6 -3.47 15.82 24.24
C CYS A 6 -2.66 15.15 25.34
N SER A 7 -1.76 15.90 25.98
CA SER A 7 -0.95 15.42 27.09
C SER A 7 -1.81 15.00 28.29
N ALA A 8 -2.84 15.77 28.64
CA ALA A 8 -3.76 15.45 29.73
C ALA A 8 -4.53 14.12 29.52
N LYS A 9 -4.74 13.71 28.26
CA LYS A 9 -5.35 12.42 27.92
C LYS A 9 -4.33 11.29 27.69
N GLY A 10 -3.06 11.49 28.07
CA GLY A 10 -1.99 10.50 27.94
C GLY A 10 -1.49 10.31 26.50
N GLY A 11 -1.70 11.30 25.62
CA GLY A 11 -1.22 11.27 24.25
C GLY A 11 0.01 12.16 24.00
N LYS A 12 0.67 11.95 22.86
CA LYS A 12 1.73 12.83 22.33
C LYS A 12 1.26 13.44 21.02
N SER A 13 1.49 14.74 20.85
CA SER A 13 1.20 15.44 19.59
C SER A 13 2.29 15.12 18.56
N GLN A 14 1.92 14.57 17.40
CA GLN A 14 2.83 14.34 16.28
C GLN A 14 2.17 14.74 14.95
N PRO A 15 2.48 15.92 14.40
CA PRO A 15 1.95 16.34 13.11
C PRO A 15 2.26 15.33 11.99
N GLY A 16 1.25 14.95 11.21
CA GLY A 16 1.37 14.02 10.07
C GLY A 16 1.31 12.52 10.38
N ILE A 17 1.36 12.09 11.64
CA ILE A 17 1.48 10.66 12.04
C ILE A 17 0.15 10.02 12.48
N CYS A 18 -0.78 10.79 13.04
CA CYS A 18 -2.02 10.28 13.64
C CYS A 18 -3.28 10.89 13.02
N SER A 19 -4.43 10.20 13.09
CA SER A 19 -5.70 10.76 12.59
C SER A 19 -6.10 11.99 13.42
N GLY A 20 -6.36 13.14 12.77
CA GLY A 20 -6.74 14.39 13.44
C GLY A 20 -6.48 15.63 12.60
N PRO A 21 -6.87 16.83 13.08
CA PRO A 21 -6.64 18.10 12.39
C PRO A 21 -5.14 18.38 12.19
N SER A 22 -4.80 19.12 11.13
CA SER A 22 -3.44 19.32 10.60
C SER A 22 -2.45 19.97 11.58
N ASN A 23 -2.93 20.66 12.62
CA ASN A 23 -2.09 21.43 13.55
C ASN A 23 -1.70 20.65 14.83
N VAL A 24 -2.48 19.67 15.27
CA VAL A 24 -2.19 18.83 16.45
C VAL A 24 -2.89 17.48 16.28
N GLN A 25 -2.11 16.41 16.08
CA GLN A 25 -2.61 15.05 16.02
C GLN A 25 -2.23 14.31 17.28
N CYS A 26 -3.22 13.84 18.07
CA CYS A 26 -2.97 13.28 19.38
C CYS A 26 -2.86 11.75 19.36
N CYS A 27 -1.64 11.24 19.45
CA CYS A 27 -1.37 9.81 19.50
C CYS A 27 -1.40 9.35 20.96
N LYS A 28 -2.42 8.58 21.37
CA LYS A 28 -2.25 7.73 22.56
C LYS A 28 -1.32 6.60 22.14
N LEU A 29 -0.01 6.78 22.36
CA LEU A 29 0.94 5.67 22.30
C LEU A 29 0.63 4.76 23.49
N GLY A 30 -0.47 4.02 23.39
CA GLY A 30 -0.61 2.79 24.13
C GLY A 30 0.49 1.89 23.64
N SER A 31 1.37 1.51 24.55
CA SER A 31 2.39 0.47 24.48
C SER A 31 1.81 -0.92 24.19
N GLY A 32 0.89 -1.03 23.24
CA GLY A 32 0.59 -2.30 22.62
C GLY A 32 1.70 -2.57 21.62
N LYS A 33 2.41 -3.69 21.77
CA LYS A 33 3.04 -4.34 20.59
C LYS A 33 2.04 -4.22 19.44
N PRO A 34 2.44 -3.82 18.21
CA PRO A 34 1.50 -3.69 17.10
C PRO A 34 0.62 -4.93 17.09
N LYS A 35 -0.67 -4.75 17.42
CA LYS A 35 -1.59 -5.88 17.48
C LYS A 35 -1.53 -6.51 16.10
N PRO A 36 -1.31 -7.84 15.98
CA PRO A 36 -1.43 -8.50 14.69
C PRO A 36 -2.78 -8.09 14.13
N VAL A 37 -2.76 -7.43 12.97
CA VAL A 37 -3.93 -6.72 12.47
C VAL A 37 -5.04 -7.76 12.21
N ASN A 38 -4.67 -9.03 11.93
CA ASN A 38 -5.53 -10.18 11.67
C ASN A 38 -6.87 -9.77 11.05
N THR A 39 -6.78 -8.98 9.98
CA THR A 39 -7.93 -8.29 9.38
C THR A 39 -7.69 -8.04 7.90
N MET A 40 -8.77 -7.64 7.24
CA MET A 40 -8.74 -7.02 5.93
C MET A 40 -8.48 -5.52 6.11
N LEU A 41 -7.54 -4.96 5.37
CA LEU A 41 -7.17 -3.55 5.38
C LEU A 41 -8.19 -2.68 4.61
N THR A 42 -9.45 -2.69 5.05
CA THR A 42 -10.59 -2.10 4.31
C THR A 42 -10.61 -0.57 4.27
N ASN A 43 -9.64 0.09 4.92
CA ASN A 43 -9.48 1.55 4.95
C ASN A 43 -8.32 2.06 4.05
N LEU A 44 -7.68 1.21 3.25
CA LEU A 44 -6.57 1.60 2.37
C LEU A 44 -6.91 2.76 1.44
N ALA A 45 -8.07 2.72 0.80
CA ALA A 45 -8.52 3.80 -0.09
C ALA A 45 -8.61 5.15 0.63
N ASP A 46 -9.13 5.16 1.86
CA ASP A 46 -9.26 6.39 2.64
C ASP A 46 -7.90 6.91 3.12
N ILE A 47 -6.97 6.02 3.45
CA ILE A 47 -5.58 6.39 3.78
C ILE A 47 -4.94 7.13 2.60
N LEU A 48 -5.06 6.56 1.40
CA LEU A 48 -4.49 7.17 0.19
C LEU A 48 -5.16 8.51 -0.15
N ARG A 49 -6.49 8.61 -0.07
CA ARG A 49 -7.22 9.86 -0.29
C ARG A 49 -6.83 10.95 0.70
N ARG A 50 -6.67 10.60 1.99
CA ARG A 50 -6.20 11.56 3.01
C ARG A 50 -4.78 12.05 2.76
N ALA A 51 -3.96 11.28 2.05
CA ALA A 51 -2.64 11.70 1.59
C ALA A 51 -2.69 12.57 0.31
N GLY A 52 -3.88 12.93 -0.19
CA GLY A 52 -4.03 13.76 -1.39
C GLY A 52 -3.86 13.00 -2.70
N LEU A 53 -3.86 11.66 -2.67
CA LEU A 53 -3.62 10.82 -3.83
C LEU A 53 -4.90 10.55 -4.62
N ARG A 54 -4.78 10.37 -5.94
CA ARG A 54 -5.89 9.93 -6.80
C ARG A 54 -6.08 8.43 -6.64
N VAL A 55 -7.31 7.99 -6.35
CA VAL A 55 -7.59 6.60 -5.96
C VAL A 55 -8.73 6.01 -6.81
N ILE A 56 -8.49 4.83 -7.37
CA ILE A 56 -9.49 3.98 -8.03
C ILE A 56 -9.63 2.68 -7.22
N GLU A 57 -10.83 2.43 -6.71
CA GLU A 57 -11.15 1.17 -6.02
C GLU A 57 -11.56 0.10 -7.04
N GLN A 58 -10.91 -1.06 -7.03
CA GLN A 58 -11.35 -2.20 -7.85
C GLN A 58 -12.59 -2.86 -7.24
N PRO A 59 -13.59 -3.26 -8.03
CA PRO A 59 -14.77 -3.98 -7.50
C PRO A 59 -14.35 -5.13 -6.59
N GLY A 60 -14.98 -5.30 -5.43
CA GLY A 60 -14.69 -6.39 -4.48
C GLY A 60 -13.35 -6.33 -3.72
N TRP A 61 -12.57 -5.25 -3.81
CA TRP A 61 -11.25 -5.17 -3.18
C TRP A 61 -11.26 -5.39 -1.65
N LYS A 62 -12.32 -4.97 -0.95
CA LYS A 62 -12.43 -5.08 0.50
C LYS A 62 -12.47 -6.53 1.00
N THR A 63 -12.89 -7.47 0.15
CA THR A 63 -12.96 -8.89 0.47
C THR A 63 -11.90 -9.72 -0.27
N ARG A 64 -11.22 -9.14 -1.26
CA ARG A 64 -10.19 -9.83 -2.05
C ARG A 64 -8.90 -10.05 -1.26
N GLY A 65 -8.34 -11.24 -1.38
CA GLY A 65 -7.08 -11.66 -0.78
C GLY A 65 -7.04 -13.18 -0.54
N HIS A 66 -5.85 -13.71 -0.31
CA HIS A 66 -5.61 -15.10 0.07
C HIS A 66 -5.77 -15.32 1.58
N GLY A 67 -6.75 -14.63 2.19
CA GLY A 67 -6.95 -14.54 3.63
C GLY A 67 -6.58 -13.16 4.22
N LYS A 68 -6.72 -13.05 5.54
CA LYS A 68 -6.43 -11.81 6.29
C LYS A 68 -4.94 -11.55 6.38
N MET A 69 -4.57 -10.27 6.55
CA MET A 69 -3.21 -9.89 6.91
C MET A 69 -2.92 -10.32 8.35
N ALA A 70 -1.79 -11.00 8.60
CA ALA A 70 -1.36 -11.30 9.96
C ALA A 70 -0.87 -10.04 10.67
N SER A 71 -0.06 -9.23 9.97
CA SER A 71 0.38 -7.91 10.43
C SER A 71 0.71 -6.98 9.26
N VAL A 72 1.05 -5.73 9.54
CA VAL A 72 1.65 -4.80 8.55
C VAL A 72 2.93 -4.26 9.17
N LYS A 73 4.07 -4.82 8.77
CA LYS A 73 5.41 -4.48 9.28
C LYS A 73 6.30 -3.84 8.22
N SER A 74 5.98 -4.05 6.95
CA SER A 74 6.73 -3.51 5.83
C SER A 74 5.84 -3.23 4.63
N ILE A 75 6.39 -2.47 3.69
CA ILE A 75 5.83 -2.22 2.37
C ILE A 75 6.88 -2.70 1.37
N LEU A 76 6.48 -3.56 0.44
CA LEU A 76 7.32 -3.95 -0.69
C LEU A 76 6.81 -3.27 -1.94
N ILE A 77 7.73 -2.64 -2.67
CA ILE A 77 7.44 -1.93 -3.91
C ILE A 77 8.12 -2.69 -5.04
N HIS A 78 7.31 -3.07 -6.01
CA HIS A 78 7.69 -3.79 -7.20
C HIS A 78 7.36 -2.93 -8.42
N HIS A 79 7.99 -3.26 -9.54
CA HIS A 79 7.53 -2.82 -10.84
C HIS A 79 6.85 -4.00 -11.53
N THR A 80 5.86 -3.73 -12.37
CA THR A 80 5.06 -4.79 -13.01
C THR A 80 5.81 -5.60 -14.07
N ALA A 81 6.94 -5.07 -14.58
CA ALA A 81 7.59 -5.56 -15.80
C ALA A 81 6.61 -5.66 -16.99
N GLY A 82 5.63 -4.76 -17.02
CA GLY A 82 4.51 -4.78 -17.96
C GLY A 82 4.77 -4.00 -19.26
N PRO A 83 3.73 -3.85 -20.11
CA PRO A 83 3.80 -3.10 -21.36
C PRO A 83 4.31 -1.67 -21.16
N SER A 84 4.93 -1.09 -22.19
CA SER A 84 5.51 0.27 -22.12
C SER A 84 4.49 1.43 -22.22
N LYS A 85 3.22 1.13 -22.50
CA LYS A 85 2.16 2.13 -22.75
C LYS A 85 0.87 1.77 -22.01
N GLY A 86 0.06 2.80 -21.74
CA GLY A 86 -1.22 2.70 -21.02
C GLY A 86 -1.08 3.08 -19.55
N GLU A 87 -2.18 3.45 -18.89
CA GLU A 87 -2.12 3.93 -17.50
C GLU A 87 -1.70 2.83 -16.52
N TYR A 88 -2.39 1.68 -16.57
CA TYR A 88 -2.07 0.50 -15.76
C TYR A 88 -2.51 -0.80 -16.45
N PRO A 89 -1.93 -1.15 -17.62
CA PRO A 89 -2.30 -2.36 -18.37
C PRO A 89 -2.10 -3.66 -17.58
N SER A 90 -1.22 -3.65 -16.58
CA SER A 90 -0.96 -4.82 -15.74
C SER A 90 -2.05 -5.13 -14.71
N LEU A 91 -3.08 -4.26 -14.58
CA LEU A 91 -4.13 -4.39 -13.57
C LEU A 91 -4.80 -5.77 -13.56
N GLY A 92 -5.09 -6.34 -14.73
CA GLY A 92 -5.70 -7.68 -14.83
C GLY A 92 -4.81 -8.75 -14.22
N VAL A 93 -3.51 -8.72 -14.54
CA VAL A 93 -2.52 -9.66 -13.99
C VAL A 93 -2.34 -9.47 -12.49
N VAL A 94 -2.24 -8.23 -12.01
CA VAL A 94 -2.06 -7.96 -10.57
C VAL A 94 -3.31 -8.34 -9.77
N ARG A 95 -4.50 -8.12 -10.32
CA ARG A 95 -5.79 -8.44 -9.66
C ARG A 95 -6.09 -9.93 -9.68
N ASP A 96 -5.98 -10.57 -10.83
CA ASP A 96 -6.49 -11.92 -11.07
C ASP A 96 -5.37 -12.97 -11.08
N GLY A 97 -4.12 -12.54 -11.22
CA GLY A 97 -2.95 -13.38 -11.30
C GLY A 97 -2.65 -13.82 -12.74
N ARG A 98 -1.94 -14.94 -12.81
CA ARG A 98 -1.50 -15.60 -14.03
C ARG A 98 -1.70 -17.11 -13.88
N LYS A 99 -1.57 -17.85 -14.97
CA LYS A 99 -1.84 -19.30 -15.02
C LYS A 99 -1.13 -20.10 -13.92
N ASP A 100 0.08 -19.71 -13.56
CA ASP A 100 0.94 -20.38 -12.58
C ASP A 100 0.92 -19.71 -11.19
N LEU A 101 0.22 -18.58 -11.01
CA LEU A 101 0.13 -17.89 -9.72
C LEU A 101 -1.20 -17.12 -9.60
N PRO A 102 -2.14 -17.57 -8.76
CA PRO A 102 -3.44 -16.91 -8.62
C PRO A 102 -3.30 -15.55 -7.94
N GLY A 103 -4.09 -14.59 -8.42
CA GLY A 103 -4.20 -13.28 -7.81
C GLY A 103 -4.99 -13.30 -6.49
N PRO A 104 -4.97 -12.19 -5.73
CA PRO A 104 -4.26 -10.95 -6.04
C PRO A 104 -2.75 -11.07 -5.80
N LEU A 105 -1.98 -10.44 -6.69
CA LEU A 105 -0.53 -10.36 -6.58
C LEU A 105 -0.10 -9.18 -5.72
N ALA A 106 -0.88 -8.11 -5.62
CA ALA A 106 -0.61 -6.99 -4.70
C ALA A 106 -1.89 -6.34 -4.17
N GLN A 107 -1.77 -5.66 -3.03
CA GLN A 107 -2.88 -4.88 -2.46
C GLN A 107 -3.12 -3.60 -3.24
N LEU A 108 -2.03 -2.95 -3.68
CA LEU A 108 -2.04 -1.66 -4.34
C LEU A 108 -1.32 -1.73 -5.70
N GLY A 109 -1.84 -0.99 -6.66
CA GLY A 109 -1.18 -0.71 -7.93
C GLY A 109 -0.95 0.78 -8.10
N LEU A 110 0.15 1.17 -8.75
CA LEU A 110 0.44 2.56 -9.08
C LEU A 110 0.54 2.72 -10.60
N GLY A 111 -0.46 3.39 -11.17
CA GLY A 111 -0.48 3.73 -12.59
C GLY A 111 0.49 4.87 -12.92
N ARG A 112 0.83 4.98 -14.20
CA ARG A 112 1.86 5.92 -14.70
C ARG A 112 1.58 7.38 -14.38
N SER A 113 0.32 7.78 -14.34
CA SER A 113 -0.05 9.16 -13.99
C SER A 113 0.02 9.47 -12.48
N GLY A 114 0.38 8.49 -11.64
CA GLY A 114 0.30 8.59 -10.18
C GLY A 114 -1.06 8.17 -9.60
N THR A 115 -1.91 7.51 -10.41
CA THR A 115 -3.19 6.98 -9.93
C THR A 115 -2.97 5.72 -9.12
N TRP A 116 -3.50 5.66 -7.90
CA TRP A 116 -3.47 4.46 -7.08
C TRP A 116 -4.70 3.58 -7.33
N TYR A 117 -4.46 2.31 -7.61
CA TYR A 117 -5.48 1.28 -7.74
C TYR A 117 -5.51 0.46 -6.46
N VAL A 118 -6.64 0.43 -5.76
CA VAL A 118 -6.83 -0.42 -4.58
C VAL A 118 -7.43 -1.74 -5.03
N ILE A 119 -6.63 -2.80 -4.95
CA ILE A 119 -6.90 -4.10 -5.57
C ILE A 119 -7.38 -5.11 -4.53
N ALA A 120 -6.74 -5.16 -3.36
CA ALA A 120 -7.07 -6.14 -2.33
C ALA A 120 -6.83 -5.58 -0.93
N ALA A 121 -7.65 -6.01 0.03
CA ALA A 121 -7.50 -5.67 1.44
C ALA A 121 -6.80 -6.79 2.24
N GLY A 122 -6.75 -8.01 1.70
CA GLY A 122 -6.15 -9.16 2.36
C GLY A 122 -4.70 -9.43 1.95
N ARG A 123 -4.20 -10.60 2.33
CA ARG A 123 -2.90 -11.14 1.94
C ARG A 123 -2.83 -11.31 0.42
N CYS A 124 -1.75 -10.84 -0.19
CA CYS A 124 -1.46 -11.00 -1.62
C CYS A 124 -0.19 -11.83 -1.81
N TYR A 125 0.03 -12.38 -3.00
CA TYR A 125 1.23 -13.17 -3.33
C TYR A 125 2.26 -12.32 -4.10
N HIS A 126 3.03 -11.48 -3.39
CA HIS A 126 4.03 -10.56 -3.97
C HIS A 126 5.48 -10.85 -3.55
N ALA A 127 5.70 -11.22 -2.29
CA ALA A 127 7.04 -11.14 -1.68
C ALA A 127 7.97 -12.31 -2.04
N GLY A 128 7.42 -13.45 -2.48
CA GLY A 128 8.19 -14.68 -2.70
C GLY A 128 8.97 -15.12 -1.45
N LYS A 129 10.19 -15.65 -1.67
CA LYS A 129 11.12 -15.97 -0.58
C LYS A 129 11.85 -14.70 -0.15
N THR A 130 11.81 -14.39 1.14
CA THR A 130 12.43 -13.18 1.69
C THR A 130 13.53 -13.53 2.69
N ILE A 131 14.42 -12.57 2.96
CA ILE A 131 15.48 -12.68 3.98
C ILE A 131 14.92 -12.84 5.40
N ASN A 132 13.68 -12.37 5.63
CA ASN A 132 12.96 -12.51 6.89
C ASN A 132 11.45 -12.47 6.64
N ASP A 133 10.85 -13.65 6.55
CA ASP A 133 9.42 -13.79 6.24
C ASP A 133 8.50 -13.17 7.31
N SER A 134 8.98 -13.11 8.56
CA SER A 134 8.22 -12.51 9.65
C SER A 134 8.06 -10.99 9.51
N ILE A 135 8.81 -10.34 8.62
CA ILE A 135 8.78 -8.90 8.34
C ILE A 135 8.31 -8.63 6.92
N PHE A 136 8.91 -9.30 5.93
CA PHE A 136 8.74 -9.01 4.51
C PHE A 136 7.78 -9.97 3.81
N GLY A 137 7.45 -11.11 4.43
CA GLY A 137 6.58 -12.12 3.84
C GLY A 137 5.15 -11.62 3.60
N ASN A 138 4.47 -12.24 2.64
CA ASN A 138 3.12 -11.88 2.16
C ASN A 138 2.09 -11.56 3.26
N SER A 139 2.16 -12.27 4.39
CA SER A 139 1.20 -12.11 5.51
C SER A 139 1.49 -10.88 6.38
N ASN A 140 2.68 -10.28 6.25
CA ASN A 140 3.19 -9.22 7.13
C ASN A 140 3.50 -7.92 6.37
N SER A 141 3.29 -7.89 5.05
CA SER A 141 3.68 -6.78 4.20
C SER A 141 2.61 -6.40 3.18
N ILE A 142 2.52 -5.10 2.91
CA ILE A 142 1.72 -4.55 1.82
C ILE A 142 2.57 -4.56 0.56
N GLY A 143 2.08 -5.19 -0.50
CA GLY A 143 2.67 -5.14 -1.84
C GLY A 143 2.11 -3.98 -2.65
N ILE A 144 3.00 -3.28 -3.34
CA ILE A 144 2.70 -2.23 -4.32
C ILE A 144 3.32 -2.63 -5.65
N GLU A 145 2.52 -2.70 -6.70
CA GLU A 145 2.97 -2.97 -8.07
C GLU A 145 2.87 -1.69 -8.91
N ALA A 146 4.01 -1.01 -9.07
CA ALA A 146 4.11 0.21 -9.88
C ALA A 146 4.28 -0.13 -11.36
N GLU A 147 3.49 0.51 -12.21
CA GLU A 147 3.44 0.21 -13.63
C GLU A 147 4.76 0.56 -14.34
N GLY A 148 5.56 -0.44 -14.70
CA GLY A 148 6.85 -0.18 -15.31
C GLY A 148 7.37 -1.35 -16.09
N THR A 149 8.20 -1.06 -17.09
CA THR A 149 8.82 -2.07 -17.96
C THR A 149 9.93 -2.86 -17.25
N GLY A 150 10.41 -2.39 -16.10
CA GLY A 150 11.55 -3.00 -15.38
C GLY A 150 12.91 -2.72 -15.98
N THR A 151 12.99 -1.83 -16.98
CA THR A 151 14.26 -1.31 -17.46
C THR A 151 14.74 -0.20 -16.53
N PRO A 152 16.05 -0.15 -16.19
CA PRO A 152 16.61 0.93 -15.39
C PRO A 152 16.29 2.31 -15.98
N PRO A 153 16.21 3.36 -15.13
CA PRO A 153 16.17 4.73 -15.62
C PRO A 153 17.43 5.03 -16.43
N ASP A 154 17.27 5.81 -17.50
CA ASP A 154 18.40 6.40 -18.21
C ASP A 154 18.75 7.76 -17.57
N ASN A 155 19.78 8.42 -18.11
CA ASN A 155 20.28 9.71 -17.62
C ASN A 155 19.25 10.85 -17.75
N THR A 156 18.09 10.61 -18.37
CA THR A 156 17.00 11.56 -18.59
C THR A 156 15.72 11.19 -17.81
N GLY A 157 15.77 10.15 -16.98
CA GLY A 157 14.67 9.67 -16.13
C GLY A 157 14.20 8.27 -16.50
N HIS A 158 13.07 7.85 -15.93
CA HIS A 158 12.39 6.65 -16.42
C HIS A 158 11.67 7.01 -17.72
N ARG A 159 12.16 6.56 -18.89
CA ARG A 159 11.59 6.80 -20.22
C ARG A 159 10.06 6.58 -20.34
N TYR A 160 9.48 5.81 -19.42
CA TYR A 160 8.08 5.38 -19.44
C TYR A 160 7.25 5.93 -18.27
N TRP A 161 7.81 6.82 -17.45
CA TRP A 161 7.12 7.54 -16.37
C TRP A 161 7.19 9.05 -16.62
N PRO A 162 6.16 9.81 -16.22
CA PRO A 162 6.25 11.26 -16.25
C PRO A 162 7.37 11.77 -15.32
N PRO A 163 7.98 12.93 -15.62
CA PRO A 163 9.08 13.50 -14.84
C PRO A 163 8.70 13.92 -13.41
N VAL A 164 7.41 13.91 -13.04
CA VAL A 164 6.92 14.25 -11.70
C VAL A 164 5.99 13.13 -11.24
N GLN A 165 6.23 12.60 -10.03
CA GLN A 165 5.44 11.57 -9.35
C GLN A 165 4.72 12.13 -8.13
#